data_AF-A0A1H0ASQ9-F1
#
_entry.id   AF-A0A1H0ASQ9-F1
#
_cell.length_a   1.000
_cell.length_b   1.000
_cell.length_c   1.000
_cell.angle_alpha   90.00
_cell.angle_beta   90.00
_cell.angle_gamma   90.00
#
_symmetry.space_group_name_H-M   'P 1'
#
loop_
_entity.id
_entity.type
_entity.pdbx_description
1 polymer ?
#
loop_
_entity_poly.entity_id
_entity_poly.type
_entity_poly.pdbx_seq_one_letter_code
_entity_poly.pdbx_strand_id
1 'polypeptide(L)'
;MLKKITAALFLIGISSQLFAQDVNIPISLNSPEVYGVKIKNNFPNYTGKFGRGFTLSNQDGTADFIGLWAFGDVVNGVSTLGYGFIGNNVANPMMTFLPGGNIGIGTINPSAKLAVEGNIKAREIRVESTVWPDYVFEKSYQLLTLEETDKYIKENGHLPGIPSAVEVKKNGIELGDMNAKLLQKIEELTIHLIAKDKQLNEMKAMNEAYERRLQALEKK
;
A
#
# COMPACT_ATOMS: atom_id res chain seq x y z
N MET A 1 -2.44 -56.65 83.09
CA MET A 1 -2.05 -57.06 81.72
C MET A 1 -2.38 -55.91 80.78
N LEU A 2 -1.38 -55.31 80.11
CA LEU A 2 -1.58 -54.23 79.15
C LEU A 2 -1.08 -54.72 77.79
N LYS A 3 -1.98 -54.91 76.80
CA LYS A 3 -1.60 -55.23 75.42
C LYS A 3 -1.62 -53.96 74.58
N LYS A 4 -0.49 -53.70 73.92
CA LYS A 4 -0.25 -52.58 73.00
C LYS A 4 -1.08 -52.77 71.72
N ILE A 5 -1.68 -51.69 71.23
CA ILE A 5 -2.24 -51.59 69.88
C ILE A 5 -1.27 -50.73 69.05
N THR A 6 -0.74 -51.30 67.98
CA THR A 6 0.14 -50.61 67.03
C THR A 6 -0.72 -50.09 65.88
N ALA A 7 -0.82 -48.77 65.72
CA ALA A 7 -1.47 -48.15 64.56
C ALA A 7 -0.42 -47.87 63.48
N ALA A 8 -0.60 -48.44 62.28
CA ALA A 8 0.21 -48.13 61.11
C ALA A 8 -0.44 -46.95 60.35
N LEU A 9 0.25 -45.82 60.27
CA LEU A 9 -0.16 -44.67 59.46
C LEU A 9 0.36 -44.88 58.03
N PHE A 10 -0.53 -45.08 57.07
CA PHE A 10 -0.19 -45.07 55.64
C PHE A 10 -0.24 -43.64 55.14
N LEU A 11 0.93 -43.05 54.86
CA LEU A 11 1.04 -41.73 54.24
C LEU A 11 0.94 -41.89 52.71
N ILE A 12 -0.20 -41.54 52.12
CA ILE A 12 -0.35 -41.46 50.67
C ILE A 12 0.10 -40.06 50.24
N GLY A 13 1.31 -39.94 49.71
CA GLY A 13 1.81 -38.71 49.12
C GLY A 13 1.17 -38.48 47.75
N ILE A 14 0.19 -37.58 47.66
CA ILE A 14 -0.30 -37.07 46.38
C ILE A 14 0.52 -35.82 46.06
N SER A 15 1.43 -35.91 45.10
CA SER A 15 2.09 -34.73 44.52
C SER A 15 1.19 -34.13 43.44
N SER A 16 0.34 -33.17 43.80
CA SER A 16 -0.31 -32.33 42.80
C SER A 16 0.71 -31.31 42.28
N GLN A 17 1.22 -31.49 41.06
CA GLN A 17 1.95 -30.42 40.38
C GLN A 17 0.93 -29.32 40.01
N LEU A 18 0.87 -28.27 40.82
CA LEU A 18 0.17 -27.04 40.48
C LEU A 18 1.03 -26.28 39.47
N PHE A 19 0.63 -26.28 38.20
CA PHE A 19 1.25 -25.43 37.19
C PHE A 19 0.80 -23.99 37.43
N ALA A 20 1.66 -23.19 38.08
CA ALA A 20 1.44 -21.76 38.19
C ALA A 20 1.73 -21.09 36.85
N GLN A 21 0.82 -20.20 36.42
CA GLN A 21 1.04 -19.36 35.25
C GLN A 21 2.14 -18.34 35.51
N ASP A 22 3.03 -18.13 34.53
CA ASP A 22 4.00 -17.04 34.59
C ASP A 22 3.27 -15.69 34.55
N VAL A 23 3.53 -14.85 35.56
CA VAL A 23 2.91 -13.52 35.71
C VAL A 23 3.26 -12.57 34.55
N ASN A 24 4.33 -12.86 33.81
CA ASN A 24 4.75 -12.12 32.62
C ASN A 24 4.12 -12.65 31.32
N ILE A 25 3.50 -13.82 31.34
CA ILE A 25 2.75 -14.39 30.22
C ILE A 25 1.34 -14.78 30.70
N PRO A 26 0.51 -13.80 31.11
CA PRO A 26 -0.87 -14.08 31.47
C PRO A 26 -1.68 -14.58 30.27
N ILE A 27 -2.57 -15.52 30.57
CA ILE A 27 -3.50 -16.16 29.63
C ILE A 27 -4.89 -16.10 30.26
N SER A 28 -5.84 -15.44 29.60
CA SER A 28 -7.22 -15.32 30.08
C SER A 28 -8.18 -15.11 28.91
N LEU A 29 -9.44 -15.55 29.05
CA LEU A 29 -10.50 -15.33 28.06
C LEU A 29 -11.42 -14.17 28.41
N ASN A 30 -11.47 -13.76 29.68
CA ASN A 30 -12.52 -12.86 30.20
C ASN A 30 -11.94 -11.75 31.10
N SER A 31 -10.68 -11.36 30.90
CA SER A 31 -10.08 -10.24 31.62
C SER A 31 -10.03 -9.00 30.71
N PRO A 32 -10.47 -7.82 31.17
CA PRO A 32 -10.33 -6.58 30.39
C PRO A 32 -8.86 -6.23 30.12
N GLU A 33 -7.94 -6.76 30.94
CA GLU A 33 -6.51 -6.57 30.76
C GLU A 33 -5.87 -7.60 29.83
N VAL A 34 -6.45 -8.79 29.64
CA VAL A 34 -5.87 -9.88 28.83
C VAL A 34 -6.97 -10.71 28.18
N TYR A 35 -7.00 -10.67 26.84
CA TYR A 35 -7.73 -11.63 26.01
C TYR A 35 -6.72 -12.48 25.23
N GLY A 36 -6.72 -13.80 25.45
CA GLY A 36 -5.73 -14.73 24.89
C GLY A 36 -4.43 -14.72 25.67
N VAL A 37 -3.29 -14.76 24.97
CA VAL A 37 -1.93 -14.72 25.54
C VAL A 37 -1.38 -13.30 25.43
N LYS A 38 -0.92 -12.72 26.54
CA LYS A 38 -0.21 -11.44 26.54
C LYS A 38 1.20 -11.63 27.10
N ILE A 39 2.21 -11.13 26.38
CA ILE A 39 3.59 -11.08 26.89
C ILE A 39 3.83 -9.67 27.44
N LYS A 40 4.03 -9.56 28.76
CA LYS A 40 4.50 -8.32 29.38
C LYS A 40 5.94 -8.10 28.95
N ASN A 41 6.22 -6.91 28.42
CA ASN A 41 7.48 -6.63 27.77
C ASN A 41 8.08 -5.33 28.31
N ASN A 42 8.22 -5.19 29.62
CA ASN A 42 9.00 -4.13 30.27
C ASN A 42 10.16 -4.79 31.02
N PHE A 43 11.30 -4.11 31.13
CA PHE A 43 12.52 -4.65 31.74
C PHE A 43 13.04 -3.69 32.79
N PRO A 44 12.56 -3.74 34.04
CA PRO A 44 12.96 -2.80 35.08
C PRO A 44 14.49 -2.65 35.18
N ASN A 45 14.97 -1.41 35.27
CA ASN A 45 16.40 -1.08 35.34
C ASN A 45 17.25 -1.45 34.11
N TYR A 46 16.62 -1.65 32.95
CA TYR A 46 17.31 -1.92 31.69
C TYR A 46 17.10 -0.81 30.67
N THR A 47 18.17 -0.46 29.96
CA THR A 47 18.15 0.38 28.76
C THR A 47 18.87 -0.37 27.66
N GLY A 48 18.24 -0.52 26.50
CA GLY A 48 18.77 -1.30 25.39
C GLY A 48 17.69 -1.65 24.38
N LYS A 49 17.73 -2.87 23.83
CA LYS A 49 16.77 -3.35 22.83
C LYS A 49 16.07 -4.61 23.30
N PHE A 50 14.87 -4.85 22.78
CA PHE A 50 14.17 -6.12 22.96
C PHE A 50 13.81 -6.73 21.60
N GLY A 51 13.66 -8.05 21.61
CA GLY A 51 13.04 -8.83 20.54
C GLY A 51 12.17 -9.92 21.15
N ARG A 52 10.94 -10.07 20.68
CA ARG A 52 10.00 -11.12 21.09
C ARG A 52 9.25 -11.64 19.88
N GLY A 53 8.93 -12.92 19.86
CA GLY A 53 8.16 -13.48 18.78
C GLY A 53 7.72 -14.90 19.02
N PHE A 54 6.89 -15.37 18.10
CA PHE A 54 6.43 -16.75 17.99
C PHE A 54 6.83 -17.28 16.62
N THR A 55 7.43 -18.46 16.57
CA THR A 55 7.99 -19.02 15.33
C THR A 55 7.55 -20.46 15.16
N LEU A 56 7.27 -20.83 13.91
CA LEU A 56 7.11 -22.21 13.49
C LEU A 56 8.39 -22.68 12.82
N SER A 57 8.94 -23.78 13.32
CA SER A 57 10.21 -24.34 12.86
C SER A 57 10.03 -25.81 12.50
N ASN A 58 11.01 -26.39 11.81
CA ASN A 58 11.08 -27.84 11.59
C ASN A 58 11.30 -28.60 12.91
N GLN A 59 11.15 -29.93 12.88
CA GLN A 59 11.15 -30.78 14.07
C GLN A 59 12.43 -30.65 14.92
N ASP A 60 13.59 -30.44 14.29
CA ASP A 60 14.88 -30.33 14.97
C ASP A 60 15.27 -28.87 15.30
N GLY A 61 14.43 -27.90 14.94
CA GLY A 61 14.65 -26.47 15.19
C GLY A 61 15.77 -25.83 14.37
N THR A 62 16.31 -26.51 13.36
CA THR A 62 17.38 -25.97 12.51
C THR A 62 16.88 -24.98 11.45
N ALA A 63 15.57 -24.95 11.17
CA ALA A 63 14.97 -24.07 10.17
C ALA A 63 13.64 -23.48 10.63
N ASP A 64 13.55 -22.15 10.59
CA ASP A 64 12.32 -21.39 10.81
C ASP A 64 11.55 -21.21 9.49
N PHE A 65 10.28 -21.59 9.48
CA PHE A 65 9.40 -21.44 8.32
C PHE A 65 8.76 -20.05 8.28
N ILE A 66 8.21 -19.60 9.41
CA ILE A 66 7.55 -18.31 9.57
C ILE A 66 7.47 -17.94 11.04
N GLY A 67 7.61 -16.65 11.35
CA GLY A 67 7.35 -16.13 12.69
C GLY A 67 6.66 -14.78 12.68
N LEU A 68 6.08 -14.44 13.84
CA LEU A 68 5.50 -13.15 14.18
C LEU A 68 6.37 -12.53 15.26
N TRP A 69 6.99 -11.40 14.96
CA TRP A 69 8.00 -10.80 15.83
C TRP A 69 7.74 -9.31 16.09
N ALA A 70 8.25 -8.83 17.21
CA ALA A 70 8.30 -7.43 17.56
C ALA A 70 9.68 -7.10 18.16
N PHE A 71 10.24 -5.99 17.70
CA PHE A 71 11.47 -5.40 18.21
C PHE A 71 11.24 -3.97 18.64
N GLY A 72 12.10 -3.49 19.52
CA GLY A 72 12.07 -2.09 19.91
C GLY A 72 13.13 -1.78 20.93
N ASP A 73 12.99 -0.59 21.49
CA ASP A 73 13.91 -0.05 22.48
C ASP A 73 13.31 -0.17 23.87
N VAL A 74 14.19 -0.24 24.85
CA VAL A 74 13.85 -0.15 26.26
C VAL A 74 14.62 1.04 26.81
N VAL A 75 13.92 1.96 27.47
CA VAL A 75 14.52 3.12 28.11
C VAL A 75 14.06 3.16 29.56
N ASN A 76 15.00 3.04 30.50
CA ASN A 76 14.73 3.00 31.94
C ASN A 76 13.63 1.99 32.31
N GLY A 77 13.65 0.84 31.64
CA GLY A 77 12.75 -0.28 31.82
C GLY A 77 11.36 -0.18 31.19
N VAL A 78 11.07 0.89 30.46
CA VAL A 78 9.86 1.01 29.65
C VAL A 78 10.19 0.66 28.20
N SER A 79 9.46 -0.28 27.62
CA SER A 79 9.66 -0.66 26.23
C SER A 79 8.77 0.14 25.28
N THR A 80 9.32 0.50 24.13
CA THR A 80 8.62 1.13 23.01
C THR A 80 8.82 0.31 21.75
N LEU A 81 7.74 0.03 21.02
CA LEU A 81 7.82 -0.70 19.75
C LEU A 81 8.66 0.10 18.75
N GLY A 82 9.66 -0.56 18.17
CA GLY A 82 10.42 -0.05 17.04
C GLY A 82 9.83 -0.53 15.72
N TYR A 83 9.54 -1.83 15.61
CA TYR A 83 8.81 -2.43 14.48
C TYR A 83 8.33 -3.85 14.82
N GLY A 84 7.26 -4.30 14.19
CA GLY A 84 6.86 -5.69 14.10
C GLY A 84 7.15 -6.25 12.72
N PHE A 85 7.32 -7.57 12.59
CA PHE A 85 7.45 -8.21 11.27
C PHE A 85 6.90 -9.63 11.23
N ILE A 86 6.52 -10.07 10.03
CA ILE A 86 6.16 -11.44 9.69
C ILE A 86 7.22 -11.98 8.74
N GLY A 87 7.77 -13.14 9.06
CA GLY A 87 8.74 -13.84 8.22
C GLY A 87 9.74 -14.64 9.05
N ASN A 88 10.78 -15.13 8.38
CA ASN A 88 11.86 -15.90 8.98
C ASN A 88 13.24 -15.23 8.82
N ASN A 89 13.31 -14.04 8.22
CA ASN A 89 14.53 -13.25 8.08
C ASN A 89 14.21 -11.76 8.28
N VAL A 90 14.84 -11.13 9.27
CA VAL A 90 14.62 -9.70 9.58
C VAL A 90 15.13 -8.78 8.46
N ALA A 91 16.19 -9.19 7.75
CA ALA A 91 16.73 -8.42 6.63
C ALA A 91 15.88 -8.55 5.35
N ASN A 92 15.03 -9.58 5.27
CA ASN A 92 14.13 -9.82 4.15
C ASN A 92 12.75 -10.29 4.68
N PRO A 93 11.99 -9.38 5.31
CA PRO A 93 10.71 -9.72 5.91
C PRO A 93 9.66 -9.98 4.83
N MET A 94 8.71 -10.86 5.12
CA MET A 94 7.52 -10.98 4.27
C MET A 94 6.64 -9.73 4.44
N MET A 95 6.45 -9.29 5.69
CA MET A 95 5.71 -8.07 6.02
C MET A 95 6.31 -7.35 7.22
N THR A 96 6.32 -6.03 7.21
CA THR A 96 6.83 -5.16 8.29
C THR A 96 5.72 -4.22 8.76
N PHE A 97 5.69 -3.92 10.06
CA PHE A 97 4.77 -3.00 10.70
C PHE A 97 5.55 -1.96 11.49
N LEU A 98 5.47 -0.70 11.10
CA LEU A 98 6.12 0.39 11.83
C LEU A 98 5.15 1.08 12.82
N PRO A 99 5.66 1.62 13.93
CA PRO A 99 4.95 2.59 14.75
C PRO A 99 4.41 3.72 13.87
N GLY A 100 3.12 4.03 13.99
CA GLY A 100 2.43 4.98 13.11
C GLY A 100 1.63 4.33 11.97
N GLY A 101 1.68 3.00 11.84
CA GLY A 101 0.78 2.22 10.99
C GLY A 101 1.22 2.07 9.54
N ASN A 102 2.49 2.29 9.23
CA ASN A 102 3.03 1.96 7.91
C ASN A 102 3.28 0.44 7.82
N ILE A 103 2.84 -0.15 6.72
CA ILE A 103 3.01 -1.58 6.42
C ILE A 103 3.93 -1.71 5.20
N GLY A 104 4.97 -2.52 5.33
CA GLY A 104 5.86 -2.91 4.22
C GLY A 104 5.61 -4.36 3.83
N ILE A 105 5.61 -4.68 2.54
CA ILE A 105 5.63 -6.05 2.02
C ILE A 105 6.93 -6.22 1.23
N GLY A 106 7.78 -7.16 1.66
CA GLY A 106 9.12 -7.34 1.10
C GLY A 106 10.13 -6.25 1.45
N THR A 107 9.79 -5.32 2.36
CA THR A 107 10.67 -4.20 2.75
C THR A 107 10.58 -3.90 4.24
N ILE A 108 11.71 -3.48 4.85
CA ILE A 108 11.78 -3.05 6.26
C ILE A 108 11.51 -1.56 6.46
N ASN A 109 11.56 -0.75 5.38
CA ASN A 109 11.48 0.70 5.46
C ASN A 109 10.31 1.25 4.61
N PRO A 110 9.04 0.93 4.94
CA PRO A 110 7.90 1.44 4.20
C PRO A 110 7.80 2.97 4.27
N SER A 111 7.93 3.62 3.11
CA SER A 111 7.86 5.09 2.95
C SER A 111 6.44 5.64 2.83
N ALA A 112 5.45 4.76 2.71
CA ALA A 112 4.02 5.08 2.65
C ALA A 112 3.23 4.17 3.62
N LYS A 113 1.93 4.44 3.77
CA LYS A 113 1.05 3.60 4.61
C LYS A 113 1.06 2.13 4.20
N LEU A 114 1.14 1.88 2.89
CA LEU A 114 1.43 0.57 2.33
C LEU A 114 2.55 0.73 1.30
N ALA A 115 3.68 0.07 1.51
CA ALA A 115 4.78 -0.02 0.55
C ALA A 115 4.99 -1.49 0.17
N VAL A 116 5.04 -1.78 -1.13
CA VAL A 116 5.25 -3.14 -1.65
C VAL A 116 6.48 -3.13 -2.54
N GLU A 117 7.50 -3.87 -2.14
CA GLU A 117 8.72 -4.06 -2.94
C GLU A 117 8.52 -5.23 -3.92
N GLY A 118 7.66 -5.02 -4.91
CA GLY A 118 7.30 -6.03 -5.90
C GLY A 118 5.98 -5.75 -6.62
N ASN A 119 5.46 -6.77 -7.29
CA ASN A 119 4.22 -6.66 -8.08
C ASN A 119 2.97 -6.88 -7.21
N ILE A 120 1.93 -6.09 -7.48
CA ILE A 120 0.60 -6.28 -6.90
C ILE A 120 -0.31 -6.85 -7.99
N LYS A 121 -0.88 -8.04 -7.77
CA LYS A 121 -1.93 -8.60 -8.62
C LYS A 121 -3.27 -8.47 -7.92
N ALA A 122 -4.16 -7.68 -8.50
CA ALA A 122 -5.52 -7.45 -7.98
C ALA A 122 -6.56 -7.83 -9.03
N ARG A 123 -7.77 -8.19 -8.59
CA ARG A 123 -8.93 -8.31 -9.49
C ARG A 123 -9.50 -6.95 -9.85
N GLU A 124 -9.49 -6.02 -8.90
CA GLU A 124 -9.99 -4.66 -9.04
C GLU A 124 -9.25 -3.75 -8.06
N ILE A 125 -9.01 -2.51 -8.48
CA ILE A 125 -8.49 -1.44 -7.63
C ILE A 125 -9.38 -0.22 -7.86
N ARG A 126 -10.03 0.27 -6.80
CA ARG A 126 -10.72 1.56 -6.81
C ARG A 126 -9.77 2.62 -6.29
N VAL A 127 -9.46 3.61 -7.12
CA VAL A 127 -8.67 4.78 -6.74
C VAL A 127 -9.61 5.94 -6.52
N GLU A 128 -9.67 6.45 -5.31
CA GLU A 128 -10.43 7.66 -4.99
C GLU A 128 -9.54 8.86 -5.30
N SER A 129 -9.79 9.52 -6.45
CA SER A 129 -9.15 10.78 -6.82
C SER A 129 -10.11 11.94 -6.55
N THR A 130 -9.60 13.06 -6.05
CA THR A 130 -10.40 14.24 -5.72
C THR A 130 -10.68 15.15 -6.91
N VAL A 131 -9.97 14.98 -8.03
CA VAL A 131 -10.09 15.84 -9.22
C VAL A 131 -10.38 15.00 -10.45
N TRP A 132 -11.50 15.29 -11.11
CA TRP A 132 -11.93 14.66 -12.36
C TRP A 132 -12.06 15.75 -13.44
N PRO A 133 -11.55 15.53 -14.67
CA PRO A 133 -11.25 16.62 -15.61
C PRO A 133 -12.44 17.18 -16.41
N ASP A 134 -13.70 16.97 -16.00
CA ASP A 134 -14.90 17.43 -16.73
C ASP A 134 -14.92 18.94 -17.03
N TYR A 135 -14.10 19.73 -16.33
CA TYR A 135 -13.92 21.17 -16.57
C TYR A 135 -13.41 21.51 -17.98
N VAL A 136 -12.85 20.56 -18.74
CA VAL A 136 -12.36 20.78 -20.12
C VAL A 136 -13.47 21.26 -21.05
N PHE A 137 -14.74 20.91 -20.76
CA PHE A 137 -15.89 21.32 -21.55
C PHE A 137 -16.51 22.66 -21.12
N GLU A 138 -15.97 23.30 -20.07
CA GLU A 138 -16.45 24.61 -19.64
C GLU A 138 -16.05 25.72 -20.62
N LYS A 139 -16.91 26.75 -20.75
CA LYS A 139 -16.65 27.89 -21.64
C LYS A 139 -15.39 28.68 -21.27
N SER A 140 -15.00 28.65 -20.00
CA SER A 140 -13.80 29.28 -19.47
C SER A 140 -12.52 28.48 -19.75
N TYR A 141 -12.63 27.23 -20.22
CA TYR A 141 -11.48 26.39 -20.47
C TYR A 141 -10.66 26.93 -21.65
N GLN A 142 -9.38 27.21 -21.39
CA GLN A 142 -8.45 27.68 -22.40
C GLN A 142 -7.79 26.48 -23.10
N LEU A 143 -8.45 25.99 -24.15
CA LEU A 143 -7.89 24.94 -24.99
C LEU A 143 -6.75 25.49 -25.84
N LEU A 144 -5.55 24.92 -25.67
CA LEU A 144 -4.40 25.23 -26.51
C LEU A 144 -4.69 24.86 -27.96
N THR A 145 -4.22 25.66 -28.91
CA THR A 145 -4.27 25.29 -30.32
C THR A 145 -3.32 24.13 -30.61
N LEU A 146 -3.56 23.41 -31.71
CA LEU A 146 -2.65 22.35 -32.16
C LEU A 146 -1.25 22.90 -32.51
N GLU A 147 -1.16 24.15 -32.94
CA GLU A 147 0.12 24.82 -33.23
C GLU A 147 0.91 25.14 -31.95
N GLU A 148 0.25 25.68 -30.93
CA GLU A 148 0.85 25.88 -29.62
C GLU A 148 1.26 24.56 -28.97
N THR A 149 0.43 23.52 -29.12
CA THR A 149 0.73 22.18 -28.62
C THR A 149 1.95 21.58 -29.33
N ASP A 150 2.04 21.70 -30.66
CA ASP A 150 3.21 21.26 -31.44
C ASP A 150 4.48 22.00 -31.02
N LYS A 151 4.40 23.32 -30.82
CA LYS A 151 5.52 24.12 -30.30
C LYS A 151 5.97 23.61 -28.94
N TYR A 152 5.03 23.38 -28.00
CA TYR A 152 5.35 22.86 -26.68
C TYR A 152 6.04 21.50 -26.75
N ILE A 153 5.55 20.59 -27.59
CA ILE A 153 6.14 19.25 -27.77
C ILE A 153 7.57 19.37 -28.32
N LYS A 154 7.81 20.25 -29.28
CA LYS A 154 9.16 20.46 -29.85
C LYS A 154 10.14 21.02 -28.81
N GLU A 155 9.67 21.88 -27.92
CA GLU A 155 10.49 22.49 -26.87
C GLU A 155 10.73 21.56 -25.67
N ASN A 156 9.74 20.74 -25.29
CA ASN A 156 9.76 19.99 -24.02
C ASN A 156 9.83 18.46 -24.21
N GLY A 157 9.50 17.93 -25.38
CA GLY A 157 9.52 16.49 -25.69
C GLY A 157 8.36 15.68 -25.11
N HIS A 158 7.34 16.33 -24.56
CA HIS A 158 6.12 15.69 -24.03
C HIS A 158 4.91 16.62 -24.12
N LEU A 159 3.71 16.09 -23.82
CA LEU A 159 2.47 16.87 -23.84
C LEU A 159 2.38 17.84 -22.65
N PRO A 160 1.74 19.01 -22.82
CA PRO A 160 1.42 19.91 -21.72
C PRO A 160 0.63 19.20 -20.61
N GLY A 161 1.07 19.35 -19.35
CA GLY A 161 0.43 18.76 -18.17
C GLY A 161 0.76 17.28 -17.92
N ILE A 162 1.44 16.60 -18.84
CA ILE A 162 1.94 15.23 -18.66
C ILE A 162 3.39 15.29 -18.21
N PRO A 163 3.80 14.55 -17.14
CA PRO A 163 5.16 14.57 -16.66
C PRO A 163 6.14 14.01 -17.70
N SER A 164 7.36 14.54 -17.70
CA SER A 164 8.44 14.06 -18.55
C SER A 164 8.92 12.66 -18.13
N ALA A 165 9.57 11.93 -19.04
CA ALA A 165 10.18 10.65 -18.71
C ALA A 165 11.24 10.74 -17.60
N VAL A 166 11.92 11.89 -17.48
CA VAL A 166 12.91 12.16 -16.43
C VAL A 166 12.24 12.28 -15.06
N GLU A 167 11.12 13.01 -14.98
CA GLU A 167 10.34 13.15 -13.75
C GLU A 167 9.72 11.82 -13.32
N VAL A 168 9.14 11.08 -14.26
CA VAL A 168 8.56 9.74 -14.01
C VAL A 168 9.61 8.78 -13.47
N LYS A 169 10.82 8.78 -14.04
CA LYS A 169 11.90 7.90 -13.56
C LYS A 169 12.34 8.25 -12.13
N LYS A 170 12.26 9.53 -11.75
CA LYS A 170 12.70 10.01 -10.43
C LYS A 170 11.63 9.79 -9.36
N ASN A 171 10.37 10.11 -9.67
CA ASN A 171 9.31 10.22 -8.67
C ASN A 171 8.23 9.13 -8.80
N GLY A 172 8.23 8.35 -9.89
CA GLY A 172 7.15 7.44 -10.23
C GLY A 172 5.93 8.18 -10.79
N ILE A 173 4.78 7.49 -10.78
CA ILE A 173 3.49 8.02 -11.23
C ILE A 173 2.44 7.72 -10.16
N GLU A 174 1.64 8.73 -9.84
CA GLU A 174 0.41 8.54 -9.08
C GLU A 174 -0.70 8.08 -10.02
N LEU A 175 -1.19 6.85 -9.82
CA LEU A 175 -2.12 6.19 -10.74
C LEU A 175 -3.40 7.01 -10.99
N GLY A 176 -3.97 7.58 -9.93
CA GLY A 176 -5.19 8.40 -10.02
C GLY A 176 -4.99 9.69 -10.80
N ASP A 177 -3.96 10.47 -10.45
CA ASP A 177 -3.61 11.73 -11.12
C ASP A 177 -3.28 11.51 -12.60
N MET A 178 -2.50 10.48 -12.92
CA MET A 178 -2.17 10.18 -14.31
C MET A 178 -3.41 9.78 -15.12
N ASN A 179 -4.31 8.97 -14.57
CA ASN A 179 -5.56 8.63 -15.26
C ASN A 179 -6.43 9.87 -15.50
N ALA A 180 -6.50 10.79 -14.53
CA ALA A 180 -7.22 12.05 -14.70
C ALA A 180 -6.57 12.93 -15.79
N LYS A 181 -5.24 13.07 -15.78
CA LYS A 181 -4.50 13.80 -16.82
C LYS A 181 -4.68 13.19 -18.21
N LEU A 182 -4.65 11.86 -18.33
CA LEU A 182 -4.89 11.17 -19.60
C LEU A 182 -6.31 11.42 -20.11
N LEU A 183 -7.31 11.36 -19.23
CA LEU A 183 -8.69 11.68 -19.59
C LEU A 183 -8.81 13.14 -20.06
N GLN A 184 -8.19 14.10 -19.36
CA GLN A 184 -8.13 15.50 -19.80
C GLN A 184 -7.59 15.60 -21.24
N LYS A 185 -6.50 14.89 -21.57
CA LYS A 185 -5.94 14.90 -22.94
C LYS A 185 -6.88 14.27 -23.96
N ILE A 186 -7.64 13.24 -23.59
CA ILE A 186 -8.66 12.62 -24.47
C ILE A 186 -9.79 13.62 -24.76
N GLU A 187 -10.22 14.38 -23.76
CA GLU A 187 -11.28 15.38 -23.91
C GLU A 187 -10.82 16.56 -24.77
N GLU A 188 -9.62 17.10 -24.52
CA GLU A 188 -9.00 18.13 -25.37
C GLU A 188 -8.88 17.67 -26.83
N LEU A 189 -8.39 16.45 -27.05
CA LEU A 189 -8.31 15.84 -28.39
C LEU A 189 -9.69 15.73 -29.03
N THR A 190 -10.70 15.34 -28.25
CA THR A 190 -12.09 15.24 -28.73
C THR A 190 -12.62 16.60 -29.20
N ILE A 191 -12.34 17.69 -28.47
CA ILE A 191 -12.74 19.04 -28.90
C ILE A 191 -12.05 19.40 -30.22
N HIS A 192 -10.75 19.13 -30.36
CA HIS A 192 -10.04 19.36 -31.62
C HIS A 192 -10.62 18.54 -32.78
N LEU A 193 -10.97 17.27 -32.55
CA LEU A 193 -11.58 16.42 -33.57
C LEU A 193 -12.95 16.94 -34.02
N ILE A 194 -13.80 17.38 -33.08
CA ILE A 194 -15.10 17.99 -33.41
C ILE A 194 -14.88 19.26 -34.26
N ALA A 195 -13.91 20.10 -33.90
CA ALA A 195 -13.58 21.28 -34.69
C ALA A 195 -13.08 20.91 -36.10
N LYS A 196 -12.26 19.87 -36.22
CA LYS A 196 -11.74 19.38 -37.51
C LYS A 196 -12.82 18.76 -38.40
N ASP A 197 -13.77 18.02 -37.82
CA ASP A 197 -14.89 17.45 -38.57
C ASP A 197 -15.77 18.56 -39.19
N LYS A 198 -16.05 19.62 -38.42
CA LYS A 198 -16.76 20.80 -38.94
C LYS A 198 -16.04 21.43 -40.13
N GLN A 199 -14.73 21.69 -39.99
CA GLN A 199 -13.90 22.23 -41.07
C GLN A 199 -13.90 21.32 -42.31
N LEU A 200 -13.85 20.00 -42.12
CA LEU A 200 -13.87 19.04 -43.21
C LEU A 200 -15.21 19.05 -43.95
N ASN A 201 -16.32 19.13 -43.24
CA ASN A 201 -17.66 19.18 -43.83
C ASN A 201 -17.89 20.49 -44.60
N GLU A 202 -17.41 21.62 -44.07
CA GLU A 202 -17.41 22.90 -44.77
C GLU A 202 -16.58 22.84 -46.07
N MET A 203 -15.39 22.24 -46.02
CA MET A 203 -14.54 22.07 -47.18
C MET A 203 -15.19 21.17 -48.25
N LYS A 204 -15.83 20.07 -47.84
CA LYS A 204 -16.56 19.18 -48.77
C LYS A 204 -17.72 19.90 -49.45
N ALA A 205 -18.54 20.64 -48.69
CA ALA A 205 -19.64 21.41 -49.24
C ALA A 205 -19.16 22.47 -50.25
N MET A 206 -18.01 23.11 -49.97
CA MET A 206 -17.39 24.07 -50.89
C MET A 206 -16.89 23.39 -52.17
N ASN A 207 -16.26 22.22 -52.07
CA ASN A 207 -15.80 21.45 -53.23
C ASN A 207 -16.97 21.02 -54.13
N GLU A 208 -18.06 20.51 -53.56
CA GLU A 208 -19.26 20.17 -54.32
C GLU A 208 -19.84 21.38 -55.06
N ALA A 209 -19.81 22.57 -54.43
CA ALA A 209 -20.25 23.80 -55.06
C ALA A 209 -19.34 24.22 -56.24
N TYR A 210 -18.02 24.05 -56.09
CA TYR A 210 -17.07 24.30 -57.19
C TYR A 210 -17.25 23.34 -58.36
N GLU A 211 -17.43 22.05 -58.09
CA GLU A 211 -17.66 21.05 -59.13
C GLU A 211 -18.94 21.36 -59.95
N ARG A 212 -20.03 21.73 -59.28
CA ARG A 212 -21.27 22.16 -59.97
C ARG A 212 -21.03 23.39 -60.85
N ARG A 213 -20.23 24.36 -60.39
CA ARG A 213 -19.90 25.56 -61.17
C ARG A 213 -19.06 25.23 -62.39
N LEU A 214 -18.06 24.34 -62.27
CA LEU A 214 -17.23 23.90 -63.40
C LEU A 214 -18.07 23.22 -64.47
N GLN A 215 -18.94 22.29 -64.09
CA GLN A 215 -19.85 21.61 -65.03
C GLN A 215 -20.78 22.57 -65.76
N ALA A 216 -21.23 23.65 -65.10
CA ALA A 216 -22.08 24.66 -65.72
C ALA A 216 -21.32 25.53 -66.74
N LEU A 217 -20.02 25.72 -66.56
CA LEU A 217 -19.16 26.46 -67.48
C LEU A 217 -18.75 25.62 -68.68
N GLU A 218 -18.47 24.33 -68.51
CA GLU A 218 -18.09 23.40 -69.59
C GLU A 218 -19.23 23.09 -70.58
N LYS A 219 -20.49 23.34 -70.18
CA LYS A 219 -21.67 23.14 -71.04
C LYS A 219 -22.00 24.35 -71.93
N LYS A 220 -21.21 25.42 -71.88
CA LYS A 220 -21.34 26.60 -72.75
C LYS A 220 -20.33 26.55 -73.88
#